data_AF-A0A963EEK4-F1
#
_entry.id   AF-A0A963EEK4-F1
#
_cell.length_a   1.000
_cell.length_b   1.000
_cell.length_c   1.000
_cell.angle_alpha   90.00
_cell.angle_beta   90.00
_cell.angle_gamma   90.00
#
_symmetry.space_group_name_H-M   'P 1'
#
loop_
_entity.id
_entity.type
_entity.pdbx_description
1 polymer ?
#
loop_
_entity_poly.entity_id
_entity_poly.type
_entity_poly.pdbx_seq_one_letter_code
_entity_poly.pdbx_strand_id
1 'polypeptide(L)'
;TNAFDEAITTPSEESVRRALAIQLIINNEWGLARNENPNQGAFIIEELTELVEEAVLAEFERISERGGVLGAMETGYQRGKIQDESLHYEHMKHDGSLPLIGVNTFLNPKGTEPLTIELARSTDAEKQSQISRLREFQQRHSGRSGQALERIRQAAINDENIFTELVSAVRYCSLGQISETLYEVGGQYRRNM
;
A
#
# COMPACT_ATOMS: atom_id res chain seq x y z
N THR A 1 -12.38 -5.98 -2.35
CA THR A 1 -13.21 -5.72 -1.16
C THR A 1 -12.45 -6.18 0.05
N ASN A 2 -12.34 -5.35 1.08
CA ASN A 2 -11.66 -5.71 2.30
C ASN A 2 -12.46 -6.76 3.08
N ALA A 3 -11.76 -7.49 3.94
CA ALA A 3 -12.35 -8.50 4.79
C ALA A 3 -12.89 -7.86 6.09
N PHE A 4 -13.85 -8.50 6.75
CA PHE A 4 -14.51 -7.86 7.92
C PHE A 4 -13.60 -7.77 9.15
N ASP A 5 -12.53 -8.57 9.18
CA ASP A 5 -11.50 -8.64 10.21
C ASP A 5 -10.26 -7.78 9.87
N GLU A 6 -10.34 -6.89 8.88
CA GLU A 6 -9.25 -6.01 8.42
C GLU A 6 -8.59 -5.21 9.55
N ALA A 7 -9.37 -4.75 10.53
CA ALA A 7 -8.86 -4.00 11.67
C ALA A 7 -8.01 -4.84 12.64
N ILE A 8 -7.99 -6.17 12.50
CA ILE A 8 -7.44 -7.09 13.49
C ILE A 8 -6.33 -7.97 12.90
N THR A 9 -6.51 -8.56 11.72
CA THR A 9 -5.53 -9.50 11.16
C THR A 9 -5.58 -9.60 9.63
N THR A 10 -4.58 -10.26 9.06
CA THR A 10 -4.62 -10.64 7.64
C THR A 10 -5.78 -11.62 7.43
N PRO A 11 -6.58 -11.46 6.36
CA PRO A 11 -7.84 -12.20 6.20
C PRO A 11 -7.67 -13.73 6.27
N SER A 12 -8.51 -14.39 7.08
CA SER A 12 -8.64 -15.86 7.06
C SER A 12 -9.32 -16.36 5.78
N GLU A 13 -9.23 -17.65 5.47
CA GLU A 13 -9.92 -18.23 4.30
C GLU A 13 -11.43 -17.93 4.31
N GLU A 14 -12.07 -18.05 5.47
CA GLU A 14 -13.50 -17.73 5.63
C GLU A 14 -13.76 -16.24 5.38
N SER A 15 -12.93 -15.36 5.94
CA SER A 15 -13.08 -13.92 5.80
C SER A 15 -12.87 -13.47 4.34
N VAL A 16 -11.88 -14.03 3.65
CA VAL A 16 -11.64 -13.80 2.21
C VAL A 16 -12.84 -14.23 1.39
N ARG A 17 -13.44 -15.40 1.68
CA ARG A 17 -14.64 -15.86 0.94
C ARG A 17 -15.79 -14.88 1.08
N ARG A 18 -16.02 -14.32 2.26
CA ARG A 18 -17.05 -13.28 2.48
C ARG A 18 -16.73 -12.00 1.70
N ALA A 19 -15.48 -11.56 1.74
CA ALA A 19 -15.04 -10.37 1.00
C ALA A 19 -15.19 -10.55 -0.52
N LEU A 20 -14.84 -11.72 -1.04
CA LEU A 20 -14.99 -12.06 -2.46
C LEU A 20 -16.46 -12.17 -2.86
N ALA A 21 -17.30 -12.77 -2.02
CA ALA A 21 -18.72 -12.93 -2.27
C ALA A 21 -19.42 -11.59 -2.52
N ILE A 22 -18.99 -10.49 -1.90
CA ILE A 22 -19.53 -9.15 -2.17
C ILE A 22 -19.41 -8.80 -3.65
N GLN A 23 -18.25 -9.00 -4.27
CA GLN A 23 -18.08 -8.72 -5.70
C GLN A 23 -18.85 -9.71 -6.57
N LEU A 24 -18.91 -10.99 -6.18
CA LEU A 24 -19.65 -12.00 -6.92
C LEU A 24 -21.15 -11.70 -6.96
N ILE A 25 -21.73 -11.30 -5.83
CA ILE A 25 -23.15 -10.95 -5.73
C ILE A 25 -23.43 -9.68 -6.54
N ILE A 26 -22.62 -8.63 -6.39
CA ILE A 26 -22.78 -7.40 -7.19
C ILE A 26 -22.72 -7.73 -8.69
N ASN A 27 -21.74 -8.51 -9.13
CA ASN A 27 -21.53 -8.73 -10.56
C ASN A 27 -22.52 -9.73 -11.17
N ASN A 28 -22.99 -10.74 -10.43
CA ASN A 28 -23.81 -11.82 -10.97
C ASN A 28 -25.29 -11.74 -10.60
N GLU A 29 -25.62 -11.18 -9.43
CA GLU A 29 -26.97 -11.20 -8.88
C GLU A 29 -27.61 -9.81 -8.86
N TRP A 30 -26.83 -8.74 -8.65
CA TRP A 30 -27.37 -7.39 -8.53
C TRP A 30 -27.84 -6.83 -9.87
N GLY A 31 -29.15 -6.65 -10.02
CA GLY A 31 -29.78 -6.29 -11.29
C GLY A 31 -29.29 -4.96 -11.89
N LEU A 32 -29.02 -3.94 -11.05
CA LEU A 32 -28.55 -2.64 -11.55
C LEU A 32 -27.17 -2.73 -12.20
N ALA A 33 -26.32 -3.65 -11.73
CA ALA A 33 -24.99 -3.89 -12.30
C ALA A 33 -25.02 -4.58 -13.68
N ARG A 34 -26.21 -4.97 -14.17
CA ARG A 34 -26.38 -5.39 -15.58
C ARG A 34 -26.26 -4.21 -16.55
N ASN A 35 -26.51 -2.99 -16.07
CA ASN A 35 -26.20 -1.76 -16.78
C ASN A 35 -24.76 -1.35 -16.42
N GLU A 36 -23.93 -1.05 -17.42
CA GLU A 36 -22.52 -0.69 -17.26
C GLU A 36 -22.30 0.81 -17.02
N ASN A 37 -23.31 1.66 -17.29
CA ASN A 37 -23.25 3.10 -17.08
C ASN A 37 -24.41 3.64 -16.21
N PRO A 38 -24.79 3.00 -15.08
CA PRO A 38 -25.99 3.35 -14.32
C PRO A 38 -25.92 4.73 -13.65
N ASN A 39 -24.72 5.32 -13.56
CA ASN A 39 -24.49 6.64 -12.96
C ASN A 39 -24.70 7.80 -13.96
N GLN A 40 -24.67 7.54 -15.27
CA GLN A 40 -24.78 8.60 -16.28
C GLN A 40 -26.19 9.22 -16.28
N GLY A 41 -26.26 10.55 -16.37
CA GLY A 41 -27.51 11.30 -16.37
C GLY A 41 -28.08 11.59 -14.98
N ALA A 42 -27.44 11.11 -13.90
CA ALA A 42 -27.86 11.44 -12.54
C ALA A 42 -27.33 12.82 -12.15
N PHE A 43 -28.22 13.80 -11.94
CA PHE A 43 -27.83 15.18 -11.63
C PHE A 43 -26.82 15.31 -10.50
N ILE A 44 -27.00 14.54 -9.42
CA ILE A 44 -26.06 14.54 -8.28
C ILE A 44 -24.67 14.01 -8.66
N ILE A 45 -24.58 13.03 -9.56
CA ILE A 45 -23.30 12.49 -10.00
C ILE A 45 -22.60 13.49 -10.90
N GLU A 46 -23.33 14.13 -11.82
CA GLU A 46 -22.78 15.16 -12.71
C GLU A 46 -22.23 16.33 -11.91
N GLU A 47 -23.02 16.87 -10.97
CA GLU A 47 -22.60 17.99 -10.12
C GLU A 47 -21.40 17.62 -9.23
N LEU A 48 -21.42 16.44 -8.59
CA LEU A 48 -20.27 15.97 -7.80
C LEU A 48 -19.03 15.75 -8.67
N THR A 49 -19.19 15.33 -9.92
CA THR A 49 -18.07 15.13 -10.85
C THR A 49 -17.40 16.47 -11.14
N GLU A 50 -18.18 17.50 -11.48
CA GLU A 50 -17.65 18.85 -11.75
C GLU A 50 -16.97 19.45 -10.52
N LEU A 51 -17.60 19.36 -9.34
CA LEU A 51 -17.04 19.90 -8.09
C LEU A 51 -15.72 19.22 -7.70
N VAL A 52 -15.63 17.90 -7.83
CA VAL A 52 -14.41 17.15 -7.51
C VAL A 52 -13.32 17.41 -8.54
N GLU A 53 -13.65 17.47 -9.84
CA GLU A 53 -12.70 17.80 -10.90
C GLU A 53 -12.04 19.16 -10.63
N GLU A 54 -12.84 20.21 -10.41
CA GLU A 54 -12.33 21.55 -10.12
C GLU A 54 -11.46 21.58 -8.85
N ALA A 55 -11.89 20.89 -7.78
CA ALA A 55 -11.12 20.80 -6.55
C ALA A 55 -9.74 20.13 -6.74
N VAL A 56 -9.66 19.11 -7.60
CA VAL A 56 -8.42 18.42 -7.95
C VAL A 56 -7.52 19.29 -8.83
N LEU A 57 -8.09 19.99 -9.82
CA LEU A 57 -7.33 20.92 -10.66
C LEU A 57 -6.71 22.06 -9.84
N ALA A 58 -7.47 22.61 -8.90
CA ALA A 58 -6.94 23.60 -7.95
C ALA A 58 -5.82 23.03 -7.07
N GLU A 59 -5.86 21.74 -6.72
CA GLU A 59 -4.75 21.08 -6.00
C GLU A 59 -3.51 20.93 -6.88
N PHE A 60 -3.67 20.67 -8.18
CA PHE A 60 -2.56 20.62 -9.12
C PHE A 60 -1.86 21.97 -9.22
N GLU A 61 -2.60 23.08 -9.28
CA GLU A 61 -2.02 24.42 -9.27
C GLU A 61 -1.22 24.67 -7.98
N ARG A 62 -1.78 24.33 -6.81
CA ARG A 62 -1.06 24.44 -5.52
C ARG A 62 0.26 23.65 -5.52
N ILE A 63 0.27 22.45 -6.08
CA ILE A 63 1.49 21.63 -6.19
C ILE A 63 2.45 22.25 -7.21
N SER A 64 1.95 22.74 -8.34
CA SER A 64 2.75 23.37 -9.40
C SER A 64 3.50 24.61 -8.91
N GLU A 65 2.82 25.48 -8.15
CA GLU A 65 3.41 26.69 -7.53
C GLU A 65 4.55 26.37 -6.55
N ARG A 66 4.61 25.13 -6.05
CA ARG A 66 5.64 24.63 -5.12
C ARG A 66 6.80 23.93 -5.84
N GLY A 67 6.96 24.15 -7.14
CA GLY A 67 7.98 23.48 -7.95
C GLY A 67 7.58 22.07 -8.37
N GLY A 68 6.28 21.83 -8.54
CA GLY A 68 5.73 20.52 -8.86
C GLY A 68 5.82 19.53 -7.69
N VAL A 69 5.61 18.25 -7.98
CA VAL A 69 5.53 17.19 -6.96
C VAL A 69 6.82 17.09 -6.14
N LEU A 70 7.99 17.14 -6.79
CA LEU A 70 9.27 17.02 -6.12
C LEU A 70 9.55 18.21 -5.18
N GLY A 71 9.30 19.43 -5.64
CA GLY A 71 9.45 20.62 -4.79
C GLY A 71 8.47 20.63 -3.61
N ALA A 72 7.22 20.22 -3.84
CA ALA A 72 6.24 20.05 -2.76
C ALA A 72 6.67 18.98 -1.73
N MET A 73 7.32 17.90 -2.18
CA MET A 73 7.87 16.86 -1.29
C MET A 73 9.05 17.38 -0.46
N GLU A 74 9.89 18.26 -1.01
CA GLU A 74 11.00 18.89 -0.27
C GLU A 74 10.48 19.76 0.88
N THR A 75 9.38 20.49 0.68
CA THR A 75 8.73 21.29 1.74
C THR A 75 7.81 20.46 2.64
N GLY A 76 7.63 19.17 2.37
CA GLY A 76 6.74 18.29 3.12
C GLY A 76 5.24 18.59 2.94
N TYR A 77 4.84 19.27 1.85
CA TYR A 77 3.47 19.77 1.66
C TYR A 77 2.42 18.66 1.72
N GLN A 78 2.59 17.59 0.93
CA GLN A 78 1.63 16.49 0.89
C GLN A 78 1.55 15.77 2.24
N ARG A 79 2.70 15.58 2.91
CA ARG A 79 2.74 14.95 4.22
C ARG A 79 2.01 15.77 5.27
N GLY A 80 2.30 17.07 5.34
CA GLY A 80 1.64 17.98 6.28
C GLY A 80 0.13 17.98 6.06
N LYS A 81 -0.32 18.12 4.81
CA LYS A 81 -1.74 18.12 4.47
C LYS A 81 -2.45 16.81 4.88
N ILE A 82 -1.85 15.66 4.61
CA ILE A 82 -2.38 14.35 5.03
C ILE A 82 -2.45 14.26 6.56
N GLN A 83 -1.45 14.75 7.28
CA GLN A 83 -1.44 14.75 8.74
C GLN A 83 -2.53 15.66 9.32
N ASP A 84 -2.70 16.85 8.76
CA ASP A 84 -3.74 17.81 9.18
C ASP A 84 -5.15 17.25 8.96
N GLU A 85 -5.40 16.67 7.78
CA GLU A 85 -6.67 16.02 7.45
C GLU A 85 -6.92 14.78 8.35
N SER A 86 -5.88 13.99 8.62
CA SER A 86 -5.96 12.86 9.55
C SER A 86 -6.30 13.30 10.97
N LEU A 87 -5.69 14.39 11.46
CA LEU A 87 -5.97 14.92 12.79
C LEU A 87 -7.40 15.46 12.86
N HIS A 88 -7.86 16.15 11.82
CA HIS A 88 -9.22 16.65 11.74
C HIS A 88 -10.25 15.51 11.78
N TYR A 89 -10.04 14.46 10.97
CA TYR A 89 -10.88 13.26 10.99
C TYR A 89 -10.91 12.58 12.36
N GLU A 90 -9.73 12.36 12.98
CA GLU A 90 -9.66 11.72 14.29
C GLU A 90 -10.31 12.59 15.38
N HIS A 91 -10.21 13.92 15.30
CA HIS A 91 -10.94 14.82 16.19
C HIS A 91 -12.45 14.61 16.07
N MET A 92 -12.98 14.63 14.84
CA MET A 92 -14.41 14.44 14.58
C MET A 92 -14.92 13.06 15.01
N LYS A 93 -14.08 12.03 14.85
CA LYS A 93 -14.35 10.67 15.31
C LYS A 93 -14.41 10.59 16.83
N HIS A 94 -13.51 11.27 17.54
CA HIS A 94 -13.45 11.24 19.00
C HIS A 94 -14.52 12.12 19.65
N ASP A 95 -14.82 13.29 19.08
CA ASP A 95 -15.84 14.21 19.60
C ASP A 95 -17.28 13.79 19.22
N GLY A 96 -17.43 12.88 18.23
CA GLY A 96 -18.71 12.33 17.80
C GLY A 96 -19.44 13.16 16.73
N SER A 97 -18.85 14.26 16.25
CA SER A 97 -19.38 15.05 15.13
C SER A 97 -19.39 14.24 13.83
N LEU A 98 -18.48 13.26 13.69
CA LEU A 98 -18.56 12.22 12.68
C LEU A 98 -19.15 10.93 13.29
N PRO A 99 -20.41 10.58 13.01
CA PRO A 99 -21.04 9.40 13.60
C PRO A 99 -20.47 8.10 12.99
N LEU A 100 -19.88 7.26 13.84
CA LEU A 100 -19.37 5.94 13.51
C LEU A 100 -20.11 4.85 14.30
N ILE A 101 -20.92 4.07 13.61
CA ILE A 101 -21.76 3.01 14.17
C ILE A 101 -20.89 1.94 14.84
N GLY A 102 -21.15 1.67 16.12
CA GLY A 102 -20.41 0.69 16.92
C GLY A 102 -19.07 1.20 17.48
N VAL A 103 -18.68 2.46 17.18
CA VAL A 103 -17.42 3.06 17.66
C VAL A 103 -17.67 4.22 18.62
N ASN A 104 -18.41 5.25 18.19
CA ASN A 104 -18.73 6.42 19.03
C ASN A 104 -20.25 6.60 19.24
N THR A 105 -21.07 5.90 18.45
CA THR A 105 -22.53 5.87 18.58
C THR A 105 -23.06 4.45 18.34
N PHE A 106 -24.28 4.14 18.81
CA PHE A 106 -24.88 2.80 18.74
C PHE A 106 -23.98 1.68 19.30
N LEU A 107 -23.41 1.92 20.49
CA LEU A 107 -22.53 0.97 21.16
C LEU A 107 -23.29 -0.27 21.63
N ASN A 108 -22.63 -1.41 21.61
CA ASN A 108 -23.19 -2.65 22.15
C ASN A 108 -23.42 -2.52 23.67
N PRO A 109 -24.66 -2.66 24.18
CA PRO A 109 -24.95 -2.55 25.62
C PRO A 109 -24.24 -3.59 26.48
N LYS A 110 -23.84 -4.73 25.90
CA LYS A 110 -23.06 -5.78 26.58
C LYS A 110 -21.57 -5.47 26.65
N GLY A 111 -21.12 -4.35 26.08
CA GLY A 111 -19.71 -4.00 25.94
C GLY A 111 -19.02 -4.72 24.79
N THR A 112 -17.70 -4.57 24.72
CA THR A 112 -16.85 -5.22 23.73
C THR A 112 -16.49 -6.62 24.23
N GLU A 113 -17.11 -7.66 23.66
CA GLU A 113 -16.67 -9.03 23.93
C GLU A 113 -15.32 -9.26 23.25
N PRO A 114 -14.33 -9.87 23.94
CA PRO A 114 -13.07 -10.23 23.32
C PRO A 114 -13.34 -11.31 22.26
N LEU A 115 -13.29 -10.92 20.99
CA LEU A 115 -13.35 -11.84 19.86
C LEU A 115 -12.05 -12.66 19.81
N THR A 116 -12.15 -13.97 20.00
CA THR A 116 -11.04 -14.88 19.68
C THR A 116 -10.97 -15.05 18.17
N ILE A 117 -10.23 -14.17 17.50
CA ILE A 117 -9.96 -14.28 16.07
C ILE A 117 -8.63 -15.01 15.87
N GLU A 118 -8.62 -16.00 14.98
CA GLU A 118 -7.39 -16.66 14.57
C GLU A 118 -6.49 -15.65 13.85
N LEU A 119 -5.32 -15.38 14.42
CA LEU A 119 -4.37 -14.45 13.83
C LEU A 119 -3.50 -15.18 12.81
N ALA A 120 -3.51 -14.69 11.58
CA ALA A 120 -2.60 -15.17 10.55
C ALA A 120 -1.16 -14.74 10.91
N ARG A 121 -0.36 -15.69 11.41
CA ARG A 121 1.05 -15.49 11.80
C ARG A 121 1.92 -16.61 11.21
N SER A 122 3.15 -16.26 10.84
CA SER A 122 4.14 -17.24 10.39
C SER A 122 4.61 -18.13 11.54
N THR A 123 4.74 -19.43 11.27
CA THR A 123 5.32 -20.41 12.18
C THR A 123 6.85 -20.28 12.26
N ASP A 124 7.46 -20.79 13.33
CA ASP A 124 8.92 -20.81 13.43
C ASP A 124 9.56 -21.74 12.39
N ALA A 125 8.88 -22.81 12.01
CA ALA A 125 9.32 -23.71 10.94
C ALA A 125 9.43 -22.98 9.58
N GLU A 126 8.47 -22.12 9.24
CA GLU A 126 8.51 -21.31 8.01
C GLU A 126 9.67 -20.31 8.05
N LYS A 127 9.91 -19.64 9.19
CA LYS A 127 11.06 -18.74 9.35
C LYS A 127 12.38 -19.47 9.14
N GLN A 128 12.55 -20.63 9.78
CA GLN A 128 13.76 -21.45 9.61
C GLN A 128 13.91 -21.96 8.18
N SER A 129 12.81 -22.37 7.54
CA SER A 129 12.80 -22.78 6.13
C SER A 129 13.28 -21.65 5.21
N GLN A 130 12.78 -20.42 5.39
CA GLN A 130 13.23 -19.26 4.61
C GLN A 130 14.72 -18.95 4.80
N ILE A 131 15.23 -19.03 6.04
CA ILE A 131 16.65 -18.84 6.35
C ILE A 131 17.52 -19.91 5.65
N SER A 132 17.12 -21.18 5.74
CA SER A 132 17.83 -22.29 5.10
C SER A 132 17.86 -22.14 3.58
N ARG A 133 16.70 -21.86 2.96
CA ARG A 133 16.59 -21.63 1.51
C ARG A 133 17.46 -20.46 1.04
N LEU A 134 17.52 -19.38 1.83
CA LEU A 134 18.37 -18.23 1.53
C LEU A 134 19.85 -18.61 1.55
N ARG A 135 20.32 -19.30 2.60
CA ARG A 135 21.72 -19.74 2.73
C ARG A 135 22.11 -20.71 1.61
N GLU A 136 21.26 -21.67 1.29
CA GLU A 136 21.48 -22.60 0.18
C GLU A 136 21.57 -21.88 -1.16
N PHE A 137 20.67 -20.92 -1.42
CA PHE A 137 20.70 -20.11 -2.63
C PHE A 137 22.01 -19.31 -2.74
N GLN A 138 22.43 -18.65 -1.66
CA GLN A 138 23.69 -17.90 -1.61
C GLN A 138 24.90 -18.82 -1.83
N GLN A 139 24.92 -19.99 -1.21
CA GLN A 139 26.01 -20.96 -1.39
C GLN A 139 26.08 -21.48 -2.82
N ARG A 140 24.93 -21.87 -3.40
CA ARG A 140 24.81 -22.37 -4.78
C ARG A 140 25.31 -21.37 -5.81
N HIS A 141 25.13 -20.08 -5.57
CA HIS A 141 25.45 -19.01 -6.53
C HIS A 141 26.69 -18.19 -6.15
N SER A 142 27.43 -18.59 -5.12
CA SER A 142 28.63 -17.91 -4.62
C SER A 142 29.68 -17.59 -5.71
N GLY A 143 29.85 -18.47 -6.70
CA GLY A 143 30.78 -18.25 -7.81
C GLY A 143 30.33 -17.21 -8.85
N ARG A 144 29.06 -16.79 -8.84
CA ARG A 144 28.49 -15.86 -9.84
C ARG A 144 27.92 -14.59 -9.23
N SER A 145 27.53 -14.62 -7.96
CA SER A 145 26.88 -13.51 -7.28
C SER A 145 27.75 -12.26 -7.26
N GLY A 146 29.04 -12.38 -6.93
CA GLY A 146 29.96 -11.24 -6.89
C GLY A 146 30.07 -10.49 -8.22
N GLN A 147 30.20 -11.23 -9.34
CA GLN A 147 30.24 -10.63 -10.67
C GLN A 147 28.91 -9.95 -11.04
N ALA A 148 27.78 -10.55 -10.70
CA ALA A 148 26.46 -9.98 -10.98
C ALA A 148 26.21 -8.70 -10.17
N LEU A 149 26.60 -8.67 -8.90
CA LEU A 149 26.49 -7.46 -8.05
C LEU A 149 27.41 -6.34 -8.56
N GLU A 150 28.62 -6.68 -9.02
CA GLU A 150 29.52 -5.66 -9.57
C GLU A 150 28.97 -5.04 -10.86
N ARG A 151 28.28 -5.80 -11.71
CA ARG A 151 27.61 -5.22 -12.89
C ARG A 151 26.50 -4.25 -12.51
N ILE A 152 25.70 -4.57 -11.49
CA ILE A 152 24.70 -3.63 -10.96
C ILE A 152 25.39 -2.35 -10.48
N ARG A 153 26.49 -2.49 -9.73
CA ARG A 153 27.28 -1.35 -9.22
C ARG A 153 27.79 -0.47 -10.37
N GLN A 154 28.41 -1.08 -11.38
CA GLN A 154 28.95 -0.36 -12.53
C GLN A 154 27.85 0.31 -13.34
N ALA A 155 26.72 -0.37 -13.58
CA ALA A 155 25.59 0.21 -14.27
C ALA A 155 25.05 1.45 -13.53
N ALA A 156 24.99 1.42 -12.19
CA ALA A 156 24.58 2.56 -11.39
C ALA A 156 25.61 3.72 -11.43
N ILE A 157 26.91 3.42 -11.40
CA ILE A 157 27.98 4.44 -11.46
C ILE A 157 28.04 5.10 -12.85
N ASN A 158 27.83 4.32 -13.90
CA ASN A 158 27.94 4.77 -15.28
C ASN A 158 26.64 5.37 -15.85
N ASP A 159 25.60 5.54 -15.01
CA ASP A 159 24.28 6.02 -15.43
C ASP A 159 23.65 5.16 -16.55
N GLU A 160 23.86 3.85 -16.48
CA GLU A 160 23.29 2.87 -17.39
C GLU A 160 21.96 2.30 -16.86
N ASN A 161 21.26 1.52 -17.69
CA ASN A 161 20.02 0.88 -17.28
C ASN A 161 20.25 -0.24 -16.26
N ILE A 162 20.13 0.11 -14.98
CA ILE A 162 20.25 -0.82 -13.84
C ILE A 162 19.27 -2.01 -13.96
N PHE A 163 18.06 -1.79 -14.49
CA PHE A 163 17.05 -2.84 -14.57
C PHE A 163 17.46 -3.99 -15.49
N THR A 164 18.22 -3.71 -16.56
CA THR A 164 18.79 -4.75 -17.44
C THR A 164 19.67 -5.71 -16.63
N GLU A 165 20.54 -5.17 -15.76
CA GLU A 165 21.39 -5.99 -14.90
C GLU A 165 20.61 -6.70 -13.79
N LEU A 166 19.55 -6.08 -13.24
CA LEU A 166 18.69 -6.71 -12.25
C LEU A 166 18.04 -8.01 -12.77
N VAL A 167 17.54 -8.03 -14.00
CA VAL A 167 16.92 -9.24 -14.61
C VAL A 167 17.88 -10.44 -14.64
N SER A 168 19.18 -10.17 -14.80
CA SER A 168 20.22 -11.20 -14.72
C SER A 168 20.59 -11.53 -13.27
N ALA A 169 20.80 -10.51 -12.44
CA ALA A 169 21.30 -10.65 -11.08
C ALA A 169 20.35 -11.42 -10.16
N VAL A 170 19.03 -11.28 -10.30
CA VAL A 170 18.05 -12.01 -9.47
C VAL A 170 18.14 -13.53 -9.60
N ARG A 171 18.82 -14.04 -10.63
CA ARG A 171 19.09 -15.48 -10.79
C ARG A 171 20.22 -16.00 -9.88
N TYR A 172 21.05 -15.10 -9.34
CA TYR A 172 22.27 -15.43 -8.60
C TYR A 172 22.40 -14.68 -7.26
N CYS A 173 21.62 -13.62 -7.07
CA CYS A 173 21.70 -12.71 -5.94
C CYS A 173 20.35 -12.63 -5.23
N SER A 174 20.38 -12.66 -3.90
CA SER A 174 19.19 -12.46 -3.07
C SER A 174 18.78 -10.98 -3.02
N LEU A 175 17.53 -10.72 -2.60
CA LEU A 175 17.01 -9.35 -2.43
C LEU A 175 17.93 -8.49 -1.54
N GLY A 176 18.37 -9.02 -0.40
CA GLY A 176 19.27 -8.31 0.51
C GLY A 176 20.60 -7.93 -0.13
N GLN A 177 21.24 -8.86 -0.85
CA GLN A 177 22.52 -8.60 -1.53
C GLN A 177 22.40 -7.50 -2.60
N ILE A 178 21.28 -7.48 -3.34
CA ILE A 178 21.01 -6.45 -4.36
C ILE A 178 20.78 -5.10 -3.67
N SER A 179 19.91 -5.05 -2.66
CA SER A 179 19.59 -3.80 -1.95
C SER A 179 20.82 -3.20 -1.26
N GLU A 180 21.65 -4.01 -0.59
CA GLU A 180 22.90 -3.56 0.02
C GLU A 180 23.87 -2.97 -1.01
N THR A 181 24.03 -3.64 -2.15
CA THR A 181 24.88 -3.14 -3.26
C THR A 181 24.37 -1.80 -3.77
N LEU A 182 23.05 -1.63 -3.94
CA LEU A 182 22.44 -0.37 -4.38
C LEU A 182 22.54 0.73 -3.31
N TYR A 183 22.52 0.40 -2.02
CA TYR A 183 22.74 1.38 -0.95
C TYR A 183 24.15 1.96 -0.94
N GLU A 184 25.15 1.16 -1.31
CA GLU A 184 26.54 1.64 -1.37
C GLU A 184 26.76 2.69 -2.47
N VAL A 185 25.98 2.63 -3.57
CA VAL A 185 26.13 3.55 -4.72
C VAL A 185 25.04 4.61 -4.83
N GLY A 186 23.80 4.28 -4.44
CA GLY A 186 22.63 5.16 -4.55
C GLY A 186 22.20 5.79 -3.22
N GLY A 187 22.86 5.43 -2.12
CA GLY A 187 22.51 5.90 -0.78
C GLY A 187 21.24 5.24 -0.21
N GLN A 188 20.88 5.65 1.00
CA GLN A 188 19.67 5.19 1.68
C GLN A 188 18.67 6.32 1.80
N TYR A 189 17.38 6.00 1.73
CA TYR A 189 16.33 6.98 1.96
C TYR A 189 16.48 7.61 3.34
N ARG A 190 16.61 8.93 3.38
CA ARG A 190 16.58 9.71 4.61
C ARG A 190 15.14 10.10 4.90
N ARG A 191 14.65 9.78 6.09
CA ARG A 191 13.36 10.29 6.55
C ARG A 191 13.45 11.81 6.65
N ASN A 192 12.75 12.51 5.76
CA ASN A 192 12.44 13.92 6.00
C ASN A 192 11.54 13.98 7.24
N MET A 193 11.67 15.01 8.08
CA MET A 193 10.71 15.30 9.15
C MET A 193 9.55 16.05 8.51
#